data_AF-A0A1Y4CNE7-F1
#
_entry.id   AF-A0A1Y4CNE7-F1
#
_cell.length_a   1.000
_cell.length_b   1.000
_cell.length_c   1.000
_cell.angle_alpha   90.00
_cell.angle_beta   90.00
_cell.angle_gamma   90.00
#
_symmetry.space_group_name_H-M   'P 1'
#
loop_
_entity.id
_entity.type
_entity.pdbx_description
1 polymer ?
#
loop_
_entity_poly.entity_id
_entity_poly.type
_entity_poly.pdbx_seq_one_letter_code
_entity_poly.pdbx_strand_id
1 'polypeptide(L)'
;MKKSTFIGNFVAWVVVCAASIAFLAWYHLTDPDTVLAATDSPVVQTGMVLAAPLLLFGMGVIIGLLLLWFKHILMGRGARLACRVVAVLSLVFILLAAVPVVVPAAAESFLGPAVIVVYVTMAAPILIMMLGLAYALGCAGVDTSKRGPFAKYLPDDEKDGRAS
;
A
#
# COMPACT_ATOMS: atom_id res chain seq x y z
N MET A 1 -17.11 2.07 5.47
CA MET A 1 -15.93 1.90 6.35
C MET A 1 -16.18 2.68 7.64
N LYS A 2 -15.72 2.22 8.81
CA LYS A 2 -15.81 3.03 10.04
C LYS A 2 -14.93 4.28 9.90
N LYS A 3 -15.40 5.44 10.37
CA LYS A 3 -14.69 6.73 10.28
C LYS A 3 -13.28 6.68 10.90
N SER A 4 -13.13 6.03 12.05
CA SER A 4 -11.83 5.86 12.73
C SER A 4 -10.82 5.06 11.89
N THR A 5 -11.26 3.98 11.24
CA THR A 5 -10.41 3.16 10.36
C THR A 5 -9.99 3.91 9.09
N PHE A 6 -10.90 4.73 8.53
CA PHE A 6 -10.57 5.60 7.41
C PHE A 6 -9.49 6.60 7.79
N ILE A 7 -9.71 7.37 8.85
CA ILE A 7 -8.78 8.41 9.31
C ILE A 7 -7.42 7.80 9.65
N GLY A 8 -7.39 6.67 10.38
CA GLY A 8 -6.13 6.02 10.73
C GLY A 8 -5.30 5.59 9.51
N ASN A 9 -5.93 4.94 8.52
CA ASN A 9 -5.22 4.56 7.29
C ASN A 9 -4.82 5.78 6.48
N PHE A 10 -5.71 6.76 6.33
CA PHE A 10 -5.45 7.96 5.56
C PHE A 10 -4.24 8.73 6.12
N VAL A 11 -4.23 8.98 7.43
CA VAL A 11 -3.13 9.69 8.10
C VAL A 11 -1.82 8.91 7.97
N ALA A 12 -1.83 7.59 8.19
CA ALA A 12 -0.63 6.76 8.05
C ALA A 12 -0.02 6.87 6.64
N TRP A 13 -0.84 6.75 5.59
CA TRP A 13 -0.35 6.85 4.22
C TRP A 13 0.06 8.27 3.82
N VAL A 14 -0.61 9.31 4.35
CA VAL A 14 -0.16 10.70 4.17
C VAL A 14 1.23 10.92 4.78
N VAL A 15 1.49 10.38 5.97
CA VAL A 15 2.82 10.47 6.60
C VAL A 15 3.88 9.76 5.76
N VAL A 16 3.59 8.54 5.26
CA VAL A 16 4.50 7.80 4.38
C VAL A 16 4.79 8.57 3.09
N CYS A 17 3.76 9.14 2.45
CA CYS A 17 3.92 9.97 1.25
C CYS A 17 4.74 11.22 1.54
N ALA A 18 4.46 11.92 2.65
CA ALA A 18 5.20 13.12 3.05
C ALA A 18 6.69 12.82 3.28
N ALA A 19 7.00 11.73 3.98
CA ALA A 19 8.38 11.30 4.19
C ALA A 19 9.07 10.93 2.87
N SER A 20 8.36 10.23 1.97
CA SER A 20 8.89 9.86 0.66
C SER A 20 9.13 11.07 -0.24
N ILE A 21 8.22 12.05 -0.24
CA ILE A 21 8.38 13.33 -0.95
C ILE A 21 9.54 14.11 -0.37
N ALA A 22 9.64 14.24 0.96
CA ALA A 22 10.73 14.96 1.62
C ALA A 22 12.09 14.35 1.27
N PHE A 23 12.20 13.02 1.29
CA PHE A 23 13.41 12.32 0.87
C PHE A 23 13.73 12.53 -0.61
N LEU A 24 12.75 12.35 -1.51
CA LEU A 24 12.95 12.55 -2.95
C LEU A 24 13.32 14.00 -3.29
N ALA A 25 12.71 14.97 -2.62
CA ALA A 25 13.04 16.38 -2.77
C ALA A 25 14.47 16.65 -2.30
N TRP A 26 14.86 16.16 -1.12
CA TRP A 26 16.25 16.25 -0.67
C TRP A 26 17.21 15.58 -1.65
N TYR A 27 16.93 14.35 -2.09
CA TYR A 27 17.79 13.58 -2.98
C TYR A 27 17.99 14.22 -4.37
N HIS A 28 16.95 14.85 -4.94
CA HIS A 28 17.03 15.44 -6.29
C HIS A 28 17.36 16.94 -6.30
N LEU A 29 17.16 17.66 -5.20
CA LEU A 29 17.39 19.12 -5.12
C LEU A 29 18.68 19.49 -4.38
N THR A 30 19.31 18.55 -3.67
CA THR A 30 20.59 18.76 -2.98
C THR A 30 21.75 18.55 -3.95
N ASP A 31 22.86 19.26 -3.71
CA ASP A 31 24.08 19.13 -4.50
C ASP A 31 24.58 17.66 -4.55
N PRO A 32 24.99 17.15 -5.73
CA PRO A 32 25.39 15.75 -5.91
C PRO A 32 26.50 15.30 -4.96
N ASP A 33 27.47 16.17 -4.66
CA ASP A 33 28.59 15.85 -3.76
C ASP A 33 28.12 15.59 -2.33
N THR A 34 27.10 16.33 -1.88
CA THR A 34 26.50 16.15 -0.55
C THR A 34 25.69 14.87 -0.49
N VAL A 35 24.98 14.53 -1.56
CA VAL A 35 24.24 13.26 -1.67
C VAL A 35 25.21 12.08 -1.67
N LEU A 36 26.30 12.17 -2.45
CA LEU A 36 27.34 11.14 -2.51
C LEU A 36 28.02 10.93 -1.16
N ALA A 37 28.33 12.00 -0.42
CA ALA A 37 28.87 11.89 0.93
C ALA A 37 27.91 11.17 1.90
N ALA A 38 26.60 11.21 1.63
CA ALA A 38 25.58 10.56 2.43
C ALA A 38 25.25 9.13 1.98
N THR A 39 25.74 8.65 0.82
CA THR A 39 25.40 7.33 0.28
C THR A 39 25.95 6.17 1.08
N ASP A 40 26.94 6.38 1.96
CA ASP A 40 27.46 5.33 2.85
C ASP A 40 26.45 4.93 3.92
N SER A 41 25.41 5.75 4.16
CA SER A 41 24.36 5.45 5.11
C SER A 41 23.35 4.45 4.52
N PRO A 42 23.09 3.30 5.20
CA PRO A 42 22.09 2.33 4.75
C PRO A 42 20.67 2.92 4.73
N VAL A 43 20.40 3.95 5.54
CA VAL A 43 19.11 4.67 5.55
C VAL A 43 18.93 5.44 4.24
N VAL A 44 19.98 6.11 3.77
CA VAL A 44 19.95 6.88 2.54
C VAL A 44 19.82 5.94 1.33
N GLN A 45 20.59 4.86 1.30
CA GLN A 45 20.47 3.83 0.26
C GLN A 45 19.06 3.21 0.21
N THR A 46 18.46 2.95 1.38
CA THR A 46 17.09 2.43 1.46
C THR A 46 16.08 3.44 0.91
N GLY A 47 16.26 4.72 1.23
CA GLY A 47 15.44 5.80 0.69
C GLY A 47 15.54 5.89 -0.84
N MET A 48 16.74 5.76 -1.42
CA MET A 48 16.94 5.80 -2.88
C MET A 48 16.17 4.70 -3.60
N VAL A 49 16.08 3.51 -3.00
CA VAL A 49 15.37 2.35 -3.60
C VAL A 49 13.86 2.45 -3.38
N LEU A 50 13.42 2.85 -2.18
CA LEU A 50 12.00 2.73 -1.78
C LEU A 50 11.16 3.98 -1.94
N ALA A 51 11.74 5.18 -1.92
CA ALA A 51 10.93 6.40 -1.79
C ALA A 51 9.97 6.59 -2.98
N ALA A 52 10.44 6.36 -4.21
CA ALA A 52 9.58 6.45 -5.40
C ALA A 52 8.46 5.38 -5.43
N PRO A 53 8.73 4.06 -5.32
CA PRO A 53 7.67 3.06 -5.32
C PRO A 53 6.70 3.21 -4.14
N LEU A 54 7.18 3.54 -2.94
CA LEU A 54 6.31 3.78 -1.79
C LEU A 54 5.44 5.01 -1.97
N LEU A 55 5.97 6.09 -2.56
CA LEU A 55 5.18 7.27 -2.87
C LEU A 55 4.06 6.95 -3.86
N LEU A 56 4.37 6.28 -4.97
CA LEU A 56 3.38 5.88 -5.97
C LEU A 56 2.30 4.97 -5.37
N PHE A 57 2.71 3.97 -4.59
CA PHE A 57 1.78 3.08 -3.91
C PHE A 57 0.89 3.89 -2.95
N GLY A 58 1.50 4.72 -2.09
CA GLY A 58 0.79 5.56 -1.13
C GLY A 58 -0.18 6.54 -1.78
N MET A 59 0.18 7.15 -2.92
CA MET A 59 -0.73 7.98 -3.71
C MET A 59 -1.95 7.18 -4.17
N GLY A 60 -1.74 5.98 -4.70
CA GLY A 60 -2.81 5.05 -5.05
C GLY A 60 -3.74 4.73 -3.88
N VAL A 61 -3.16 4.50 -2.70
CA VAL A 61 -3.94 4.25 -1.46
C VAL A 61 -4.77 5.46 -1.09
N ILE A 62 -4.18 6.65 -1.05
CA ILE A 62 -4.87 7.90 -0.68
C ILE A 62 -6.04 8.17 -1.62
N ILE A 63 -5.81 8.07 -2.93
CA ILE A 63 -6.85 8.25 -3.95
C ILE A 63 -7.97 7.20 -3.74
N GLY A 64 -7.61 5.94 -3.59
CA GLY A 64 -8.58 4.86 -3.38
C GLY A 64 -9.39 5.04 -2.09
N LEU A 65 -8.76 5.46 -1.00
CA LEU A 65 -9.43 5.73 0.27
C LEU A 65 -10.43 6.88 0.12
N LEU A 66 -10.03 7.99 -0.52
CA LEU A 66 -10.92 9.12 -0.80
C LEU A 66 -12.12 8.69 -1.64
N LEU A 67 -11.90 7.90 -2.69
CA LEU A 67 -12.98 7.36 -3.53
C LEU A 67 -13.97 6.50 -2.72
N LEU A 68 -13.46 5.60 -1.89
CA LEU A 68 -14.29 4.75 -1.04
C LEU A 68 -15.10 5.56 -0.02
N TRP A 69 -14.52 6.63 0.51
CA TRP A 69 -15.17 7.50 1.48
C TRP A 69 -16.26 8.34 0.82
N PHE A 70 -15.96 9.05 -0.27
CA PHE A 70 -16.91 9.93 -0.94
C PHE A 70 -18.03 9.16 -1.67
N LYS A 71 -17.73 8.01 -2.27
CA LYS A 71 -18.73 7.22 -3.02
C LYS A 71 -19.39 6.11 -2.21
N HIS A 72 -19.07 5.99 -0.91
CA HIS A 72 -19.61 4.94 -0.03
C HIS A 72 -19.58 3.53 -0.64
N ILE A 73 -18.50 3.20 -1.36
CA ILE A 73 -18.41 1.97 -2.14
C ILE A 73 -18.34 0.77 -1.18
N LEU A 74 -19.21 -0.21 -1.44
CA LEU A 74 -19.23 -1.51 -0.77
C LEU A 74 -18.66 -2.58 -1.71
N MET A 75 -17.93 -3.54 -1.15
CA MET A 75 -17.36 -4.67 -1.89
C MET A 75 -17.87 -6.00 -1.35
N GLY A 76 -18.02 -6.98 -2.24
CA GLY A 76 -18.24 -8.36 -1.83
C GLY A 76 -17.02 -8.91 -1.07
N ARG A 77 -17.26 -9.84 -0.13
CA ARG A 77 -16.19 -10.41 0.74
C ARG A 77 -15.01 -10.97 -0.05
N GLY A 78 -15.27 -11.71 -1.13
CA GLY A 78 -14.22 -12.32 -1.96
C GLY A 78 -13.36 -11.29 -2.68
N ALA A 79 -13.98 -10.31 -3.34
CA ALA A 79 -13.26 -9.23 -4.04
C ALA A 79 -12.41 -8.40 -3.07
N ARG A 80 -12.98 -8.07 -1.90
CA ARG A 80 -12.24 -7.36 -0.83
C ARG A 80 -11.01 -8.15 -0.37
N LEU A 81 -11.17 -9.46 -0.14
CA LEU A 81 -10.05 -10.32 0.29
C LEU A 81 -8.98 -10.40 -0.80
N ALA A 82 -9.36 -10.61 -2.05
CA ALA A 82 -8.42 -10.68 -3.17
C ALA A 82 -7.62 -9.37 -3.32
N CYS A 83 -8.30 -8.22 -3.31
CA CYS A 83 -7.64 -6.91 -3.36
C CYS A 83 -6.68 -6.71 -2.18
N ARG A 84 -7.07 -7.13 -0.97
CA ARG A 84 -6.22 -7.03 0.22
C ARG A 84 -4.97 -7.92 0.11
N VAL A 85 -5.14 -9.17 -0.32
CA VAL A 85 -4.02 -10.12 -0.48
C VAL A 85 -3.05 -9.61 -1.53
N VAL A 86 -3.54 -9.23 -2.72
CA VAL A 86 -2.71 -8.70 -3.80
C VAL A 86 -1.95 -7.47 -3.33
N ALA A 87 -2.62 -6.51 -2.70
CA ALA A 87 -1.98 -5.28 -2.28
C ALA A 87 -0.96 -5.47 -1.15
N VAL A 88 -1.22 -6.36 -0.18
CA VAL A 88 -0.24 -6.68 0.87
C VAL A 88 0.96 -7.41 0.28
N LEU A 89 0.75 -8.37 -0.63
CA LEU A 89 1.86 -9.06 -1.30
C LEU A 89 2.70 -8.07 -2.11
N SER A 90 2.08 -7.14 -2.83
CA SER A 90 2.79 -6.08 -3.54
C SER A 90 3.57 -5.16 -2.62
N LEU A 91 2.99 -4.76 -1.47
CA LEU A 91 3.69 -3.93 -0.50
C LEU A 91 4.88 -4.66 0.12
N VAL A 92 4.73 -5.93 0.48
CA VAL A 92 5.83 -6.78 0.94
C VAL A 92 6.91 -6.87 -0.13
N PHE A 93 6.53 -7.07 -1.39
CA PHE A 93 7.47 -7.14 -2.50
C PHE A 93 8.26 -5.82 -2.69
N ILE A 94 7.60 -4.66 -2.53
CA ILE A 94 8.27 -3.35 -2.51
C ILE A 94 9.28 -3.28 -1.36
N LEU A 95 8.89 -3.69 -0.14
CA LEU A 95 9.79 -3.66 1.02
C LEU A 95 10.98 -4.63 0.88
N LEU A 96 10.78 -5.77 0.23
CA LEU A 96 11.85 -6.72 -0.05
C LEU A 96 12.96 -6.14 -0.94
N ALA A 97 12.66 -5.12 -1.76
CA ALA A 97 13.66 -4.45 -2.58
C ALA A 97 14.76 -3.75 -1.75
N ALA A 98 14.48 -3.39 -0.50
CA ALA A 98 15.47 -2.79 0.40
C ALA A 98 16.26 -3.79 1.24
N VAL A 99 15.91 -5.09 1.22
CA VAL A 99 16.61 -6.11 2.01
C VAL A 99 18.10 -6.19 1.70
N PRO A 100 18.55 -6.15 0.42
CA PRO A 100 19.98 -6.12 0.08
C PRO A 100 20.75 -4.96 0.70
N VAL A 101 20.10 -3.82 0.92
CA VAL A 101 20.73 -2.62 1.50
C VAL A 101 21.07 -2.85 2.98
N VAL A 102 20.20 -3.55 3.70
CA VAL A 102 20.35 -3.81 5.14
C VAL A 102 21.14 -5.09 5.39
N VAL A 103 21.01 -6.08 4.51
CA VAL A 103 21.68 -7.37 4.57
C VAL A 103 22.39 -7.65 3.25
N PRO A 104 23.61 -7.11 3.06
CA PRO A 104 24.35 -7.26 1.80
C PRO A 104 24.61 -8.72 1.41
N ALA A 105 24.79 -9.60 2.40
CA ALA A 105 24.98 -11.03 2.18
C ALA A 105 23.77 -11.73 1.52
N ALA A 106 22.59 -11.11 1.54
CA ALA A 106 21.37 -11.62 0.91
C ALA A 106 21.15 -11.06 -0.51
N ALA A 107 22.05 -10.20 -1.02
CA ALA A 107 21.84 -9.48 -2.27
C ALA A 107 21.48 -10.40 -3.45
N GLU A 108 22.18 -11.52 -3.63
CA GLU A 108 21.90 -12.46 -4.71
C GLU A 108 20.49 -13.07 -4.66
N SER A 109 19.97 -13.30 -3.45
CA SER A 109 18.63 -13.86 -3.24
C SER A 109 17.51 -12.85 -3.49
N PHE A 110 17.80 -11.54 -3.39
CA PHE A 110 16.82 -10.45 -3.48
C PHE A 110 17.05 -9.51 -4.67
N LEU A 111 18.00 -9.85 -5.57
CA LEU A 111 18.22 -9.15 -6.84
C LEU A 111 16.94 -9.06 -7.67
N GLY A 112 16.20 -10.17 -7.79
CA GLY A 112 14.94 -10.22 -8.55
C GLY A 112 13.92 -9.17 -8.07
N PRO A 113 13.51 -9.20 -6.79
CA PRO A 113 12.65 -8.18 -6.20
C PRO A 113 13.14 -6.75 -6.38
N ALA A 114 14.43 -6.48 -6.13
CA ALA A 114 15.00 -5.14 -6.28
C ALA A 114 14.91 -4.64 -7.73
N VAL A 115 15.33 -5.46 -8.69
CA VAL A 115 15.28 -5.13 -10.13
C VAL A 115 13.84 -4.93 -10.58
N ILE A 116 12.92 -5.83 -10.22
CA ILE A 116 11.53 -5.74 -10.64
C ILE A 116 10.88 -4.48 -10.07
N VAL A 117 11.07 -4.16 -8.78
CA VAL A 117 10.47 -2.98 -8.16
C VAL A 117 11.00 -1.70 -8.81
N VAL A 118 12.32 -1.57 -8.97
CA VAL A 118 12.92 -0.39 -9.60
C VAL A 118 12.47 -0.26 -11.06
N TYR A 119 12.54 -1.36 -11.83
CA TYR A 119 12.14 -1.35 -13.23
C TYR A 119 10.66 -1.03 -13.43
N VAL A 120 9.76 -1.68 -12.69
CA VAL A 120 8.31 -1.42 -12.79
C VAL A 120 7.97 0.00 -12.35
N THR A 121 8.68 0.55 -11.37
CA THR A 121 8.52 1.95 -10.96
C THR A 121 8.84 2.90 -12.11
N MET A 122 9.89 2.62 -12.88
CA MET A 122 10.30 3.44 -14.02
C MET A 122 9.43 3.20 -15.26
N ALA A 123 9.14 1.94 -15.59
CA ALA A 123 8.48 1.55 -16.82
C ALA A 123 6.94 1.63 -16.75
N ALA A 124 6.35 1.40 -15.58
CA ALA A 124 4.91 1.34 -15.38
C ALA A 124 4.48 1.90 -14.02
N PRO A 125 4.76 3.19 -13.71
CA PRO A 125 4.43 3.81 -12.43
C PRO A 125 2.93 3.74 -12.08
N ILE A 126 2.07 3.78 -13.11
CA ILE A 126 0.61 3.64 -12.96
C ILE A 126 0.24 2.27 -12.35
N LEU A 127 0.96 1.19 -12.70
CA LEU A 127 0.68 -0.13 -12.10
C LEU A 127 0.89 -0.11 -10.58
N ILE A 128 1.96 0.54 -10.10
CA ILE A 128 2.23 0.66 -8.66
C ILE A 128 1.12 1.46 -7.97
N MET A 129 0.67 2.56 -8.58
CA MET A 129 -0.48 3.31 -8.08
C MET A 129 -1.76 2.45 -8.03
N MET A 130 -2.01 1.62 -9.05
CA MET A 130 -3.17 0.73 -9.07
C MET A 130 -3.11 -0.33 -7.97
N LEU A 131 -1.93 -0.83 -7.62
CA LEU A 131 -1.74 -1.73 -6.47
C LEU A 131 -2.03 -1.03 -5.14
N GLY A 132 -1.65 0.24 -5.01
CA GLY A 132 -2.05 1.09 -3.88
C GLY A 132 -3.56 1.29 -3.81
N LEU A 133 -4.22 1.48 -4.95
CA LEU A 133 -5.69 1.57 -5.01
C LEU A 133 -6.33 0.24 -4.58
N ALA A 134 -5.77 -0.89 -4.98
CA ALA A 134 -6.23 -2.21 -4.54
C ALA A 134 -6.14 -2.37 -3.01
N TYR A 135 -5.11 -1.81 -2.35
CA TYR A 135 -5.04 -1.79 -0.88
C TYR A 135 -6.24 -1.06 -0.28
N ALA A 136 -6.57 0.13 -0.81
CA ALA A 136 -7.70 0.90 -0.35
C ALA A 136 -9.00 0.11 -0.52
N LEU A 137 -9.22 -0.49 -1.70
CA LEU A 137 -10.36 -1.38 -1.97
C LEU A 137 -10.43 -2.56 -0.98
N GLY A 138 -9.30 -3.16 -0.60
CA GLY A 138 -9.22 -4.17 0.45
C GLY A 138 -9.69 -3.69 1.83
N CYS A 139 -9.70 -2.38 2.07
CA CYS A 139 -10.20 -1.74 3.29
C CYS A 139 -11.69 -1.37 3.21
N ALA A 140 -12.33 -1.49 2.05
CA ALA A 140 -13.74 -1.11 1.85
C ALA A 140 -14.72 -1.83 2.79
N GLY A 141 -15.92 -1.25 2.95
CA GLY A 141 -17.01 -1.92 3.67
C GLY A 141 -17.42 -3.21 2.95
N VAL A 142 -17.85 -4.21 3.71
CA VAL A 142 -18.43 -5.43 3.11
C VAL A 142 -19.90 -5.16 2.81
N ASP A 143 -20.32 -5.44 1.58
CA ASP A 143 -21.73 -5.50 1.23
C ASP A 143 -22.36 -6.74 1.88
N THR A 144 -23.24 -6.53 2.86
CA THR A 144 -23.94 -7.60 3.59
C THR A 144 -25.16 -8.12 2.82
N SER A 145 -25.62 -7.43 1.78
CA SER A 145 -26.75 -7.86 0.95
C SER A 145 -26.38 -9.06 0.06
N LYS A 146 -25.11 -9.16 -0.36
CA LYS A 146 -24.53 -10.31 -1.07
C LYS A 146 -23.94 -11.30 -0.07
N ARG A 147 -24.82 -11.80 0.77
CA ARG A 147 -24.62 -12.94 1.66
C ARG A 147 -24.13 -14.11 0.78
N GLY A 148 -22.89 -14.57 1.01
CA GLY A 148 -22.19 -15.55 0.14
C GLY A 148 -22.96 -16.88 -0.02
N PRO A 149 -22.44 -17.85 -0.79
CA PRO A 149 -23.18 -19.10 -1.09
C PRO A 149 -23.62 -19.89 0.16
N PHE A 150 -22.95 -19.68 1.29
CA PHE A 150 -23.30 -20.31 2.57
C PHE A 150 -24.29 -19.51 3.43
N ALA A 151 -24.71 -18.34 2.99
CA ALA A 151 -25.56 -17.49 3.79
C ALA A 151 -27.02 -17.96 3.88
N LYS A 152 -27.43 -18.88 3.00
CA LYS A 152 -28.66 -19.67 3.16
C LYS A 152 -28.63 -20.55 4.41
N TYR A 153 -27.44 -20.85 4.94
CA TYR A 153 -27.25 -21.71 6.11
C TYR A 153 -26.90 -20.92 7.38
N LEU A 154 -26.79 -19.59 7.29
CA LEU A 154 -26.65 -18.76 8.48
C LEU A 154 -28.06 -18.45 8.99
N PRO A 155 -28.36 -18.69 10.29
CA PRO A 155 -29.64 -18.32 10.85
C PRO A 155 -29.90 -16.83 10.62
N ASP A 156 -31.12 -16.50 10.22
CA ASP A 156 -31.52 -15.11 10.03
C ASP A 156 -31.58 -14.43 11.41
N ASP A 157 -30.68 -13.48 11.65
CA ASP A 157 -30.70 -12.58 12.81
C ASP A 157 -31.99 -11.74 12.90
N GLU A 158 -32.92 -11.84 11.94
CA GLU A 158 -34.24 -11.21 11.95
C GLU A 158 -35.24 -11.85 12.94
N LYS A 159 -34.87 -12.94 13.63
CA LYS A 159 -35.75 -13.61 14.60
C LYS A 159 -35.32 -13.54 16.06
N ASP A 160 -34.40 -12.65 16.44
CA ASP A 160 -34.24 -12.28 17.86
C ASP A 160 -34.71 -10.85 18.09
N GLY A 161 -36.04 -10.72 18.13
CA GLY A 161 -36.74 -9.58 18.70
C GLY A 161 -36.46 -9.45 20.19
N ARG A 162 -35.27 -8.96 20.55
CA ARG A 162 -35.05 -8.37 21.87
C ARG A 162 -35.30 -6.87 21.78
N ALA A 163 -36.57 -6.56 22.00
CA ALA A 163 -36.97 -5.30 22.61
C ALA A 163 -36.22 -5.13 23.94
N SER A 164 -35.36 -4.12 24.02
CA SER A 164 -35.11 -3.25 25.18
C SER A 164 -34.03 -2.24 24.83
#